data_AF-A0A087TG97-F1
#
_entry.id   AF-A0A087TG97-F1
#
_cell.length_a   1.000
_cell.length_b   1.000
_cell.length_c   1.000
_cell.angle_alpha   90.00
_cell.angle_beta   90.00
_cell.angle_gamma   90.00
#
_symmetry.space_group_name_H-M   'P 1'
#
loop_
_entity.id
_entity.type
_entity.pdbx_description
1 polymer ?
#
loop_
_entity_poly.entity_id
_entity_poly.type
_entity_poly.pdbx_seq_one_letter_code
_entity_poly.pdbx_strand_id
1 'polypeptide(L)'
;MTDILQEVEESDKNGLVDVHIFITQFYQKFDLRTTMLYICERHFQRVCGRSLFTGLRAKTHFGRPDFEVFLNSLRLEHSDVNKIGVFSCG
;
A
#
# COMPACT_ATOMS: atom_id res chain seq x y z
N MET A 1 -13.72 5.76 0.66
CA MET A 1 -12.28 6.16 0.83
C MET A 1 -11.39 5.34 -0.09
N THR A 2 -11.57 4.02 -0.14
CA THR A 2 -10.97 3.18 -1.18
C THR A 2 -11.33 3.63 -2.59
N ASP A 3 -12.50 4.24 -2.77
CA ASP A 3 -13.02 4.70 -4.07
C ASP A 3 -12.15 5.79 -4.71
N ILE A 4 -11.62 6.74 -3.90
CA ILE A 4 -10.73 7.79 -4.40
C ILE A 4 -9.40 7.18 -4.85
N LEU A 5 -8.84 6.25 -4.07
CA LEU A 5 -7.61 5.54 -4.44
C LEU A 5 -7.81 4.70 -5.71
N GLN A 6 -9.00 4.12 -5.86
CA GLN A 6 -9.35 3.37 -7.07
C GLN A 6 -9.39 4.29 -8.30
N GLU A 7 -10.00 5.47 -8.20
CA GLU A 7 -10.02 6.46 -9.28
C GLU A 7 -8.61 6.93 -9.67
N VAL A 8 -7.75 7.17 -8.68
CA VAL A 8 -6.34 7.52 -8.90
C VAL A 8 -5.60 6.39 -9.61
N GLU A 9 -5.78 5.15 -9.16
CA GLU A 9 -5.17 3.97 -9.80
C GLU A 9 -5.66 3.78 -11.25
N GLU A 10 -6.94 3.98 -11.52
CA GLU A 10 -7.51 3.82 -12.86
C GLU A 10 -7.09 4.94 -13.81
N SER A 11 -6.86 6.14 -13.28
CA SER A 11 -6.37 7.30 -14.03
C SER A 11 -4.85 7.22 -14.30
N ASP A 12 -4.09 6.55 -13.43
CA ASP A 12 -2.64 6.41 -13.55
C ASP A 12 -2.25 5.33 -14.58
N LYS A 13 -2.21 5.74 -15.84
CA LYS A 13 -1.80 4.89 -16.98
C LYS A 13 -0.28 4.76 -17.13
N ASN A 14 0.49 5.65 -16.49
CA ASN A 14 1.94 5.72 -16.65
C ASN A 14 2.69 5.10 -15.46
N GLY A 15 1.99 4.68 -14.41
CA GLY A 15 2.60 4.12 -13.21
C GLY A 15 3.37 5.18 -12.42
N LEU A 16 2.84 6.41 -12.37
CA LEU A 16 3.46 7.53 -11.65
C LEU A 16 3.28 7.41 -10.13
N VAL A 17 2.22 6.74 -9.66
CA VAL A 17 1.85 6.67 -8.26
C VAL A 17 1.81 5.21 -7.79
N ASP A 18 2.73 4.83 -6.91
CA ASP A 18 2.63 3.57 -6.15
C ASP A 18 2.04 3.84 -4.75
N VAL A 19 1.02 3.08 -4.39
CA VAL A 19 0.26 3.27 -3.16
C VAL A 19 0.48 2.09 -2.22
N HIS A 20 1.01 2.40 -1.03
CA HIS A 20 1.17 1.45 0.06
C HIS A 20 0.33 1.87 1.26
N ILE A 21 -0.53 0.94 1.72
CA ILE A 21 -1.40 1.14 2.88
C ILE A 21 -0.80 0.40 4.07
N PHE A 22 -0.64 1.05 5.22
CA PHE A 22 -0.11 0.42 6.43
C PHE A 22 -1.17 0.44 7.55
N ILE A 23 -1.61 -0.74 7.97
CA ILE A 23 -2.53 -0.90 9.11
C ILE A 23 -1.71 -1.22 10.35
N THR A 24 -1.68 -0.27 11.29
CA THR A 24 -0.83 -0.34 12.49
C THR A 24 -1.56 -0.84 13.73
N GLN A 25 -2.85 -1.17 13.62
CA GLN A 25 -3.66 -1.71 14.71
C GLN A 25 -3.13 -3.09 15.15
N PHE A 26 -3.22 -3.38 16.45
CA PHE A 26 -2.88 -4.72 16.95
C PHE A 26 -3.93 -5.74 16.50
N TYR A 27 -3.47 -6.93 16.12
CA TYR A 27 -4.31 -8.02 15.62
C TYR A 27 -5.48 -8.37 16.57
N GLN A 28 -5.23 -8.38 17.88
CA GLN A 28 -6.27 -8.71 18.89
C GLN A 28 -7.39 -7.67 18.95
N LYS A 29 -7.19 -6.50 18.35
CA LYS A 29 -8.16 -5.40 18.33
C LYS A 29 -8.78 -5.22 16.95
N PHE A 30 -8.52 -6.09 15.97
CA PHE A 30 -9.12 -5.95 14.65
C PHE A 30 -10.64 -5.99 14.74
N ASP A 31 -11.29 -5.03 14.08
CA ASP A 31 -12.71 -5.12 13.80
C ASP A 31 -12.96 -6.12 12.66
N LEU A 32 -14.23 -6.38 12.35
CA LEU A 32 -14.61 -7.32 11.29
C LEU A 32 -13.98 -6.93 9.94
N ARG A 33 -13.98 -5.62 9.63
CA ARG A 33 -13.44 -5.09 8.37
C ARG A 33 -11.94 -5.33 8.25
N THR A 34 -11.18 -5.02 9.28
CA THR A 34 -9.71 -5.18 9.31
C THR A 34 -9.34 -6.66 9.30
N THR A 35 -10.11 -7.50 9.99
CA THR A 35 -9.94 -8.96 9.97
C THR A 35 -10.14 -9.52 8.57
N MET A 36 -11.22 -9.14 7.89
CA MET A 36 -11.48 -9.57 6.51
C MET A 36 -10.40 -9.08 5.56
N LEU A 37 -9.98 -7.81 5.67
CA LEU A 37 -8.89 -7.26 4.88
C LEU A 37 -7.58 -8.04 5.08
N TYR A 38 -7.22 -8.34 6.33
CA TYR A 38 -6.04 -9.14 6.66
C TYR A 38 -6.08 -10.53 6.04
N ILE A 39 -7.21 -11.22 6.17
CA ILE A 39 -7.39 -12.55 5.60
C ILE A 39 -7.31 -12.49 4.07
N CYS A 40 -8.01 -11.55 3.43
CA CYS A 40 -8.00 -11.40 1.98
C CYS A 40 -6.62 -11.08 1.40
N GLU A 41 -5.82 -10.25 2.07
CA GLU A 41 -4.48 -9.89 1.57
C GLU A 41 -3.44 -10.98 1.81
N ARG A 42 -3.54 -11.76 2.90
CA ARG A 42 -2.54 -12.81 3.22
C ARG A 42 -2.89 -14.20 2.72
N HIS A 43 -4.17 -14.54 2.67
CA HIS A 43 -4.63 -15.91 2.46
C HIS A 43 -5.39 -16.11 1.15
N PHE A 44 -5.80 -15.03 0.49
CA PHE A 44 -6.47 -15.13 -0.79
C PHE A 44 -5.61 -14.58 -1.92
N GLN A 45 -5.73 -15.21 -3.08
CA GLN A 45 -5.02 -14.78 -4.28
C GLN A 45 -5.66 -13.49 -4.81
N ARG A 46 -4.83 -12.52 -5.16
CA ARG A 46 -5.27 -11.30 -5.87
C ARG A 46 -5.86 -11.66 -7.23
N VAL A 47 -7.03 -11.11 -7.54
CA VAL A 47 -7.68 -11.30 -8.84
C VAL A 47 -7.30 -10.13 -9.73
N CYS A 48 -6.67 -10.41 -10.87
CA CYS A 48 -6.15 -9.39 -11.80
C CYS A 48 -5.25 -8.34 -11.11
N GLY A 49 -4.45 -8.77 -10.12
CA GLY A 49 -3.55 -7.89 -9.36
C GLY A 49 -4.25 -7.01 -8.33
N ARG A 50 -5.58 -7.09 -8.20
CA ARG A 50 -6.38 -6.33 -7.23
C ARG A 50 -6.73 -7.18 -6.01
N SER A 51 -6.79 -6.53 -4.85
CA SER A 51 -7.30 -7.12 -3.61
C SER A 51 -8.77 -7.49 -3.75
N LEU A 52 -9.15 -8.68 -3.29
CA LEU A 52 -10.55 -9.11 -3.29
C LEU A 52 -11.44 -8.24 -2.41
N PHE A 53 -10.89 -7.68 -1.33
CA PHE A 53 -11.67 -6.94 -0.36
C PHE A 53 -11.79 -5.45 -0.71
N THR A 54 -10.71 -4.82 -1.14
CA THR A 54 -10.70 -3.39 -1.44
C THR A 54 -10.85 -3.06 -2.93
N GLY A 55 -10.63 -4.03 -3.82
CA GLY A 55 -10.58 -3.79 -5.26
C GLY A 55 -9.36 -3.01 -5.74
N LEU A 56 -8.42 -2.67 -4.84
CA LEU A 56 -7.23 -1.87 -5.14
C LEU A 56 -6.06 -2.73 -5.59
N ARG A 57 -5.21 -2.18 -6.45
CA ARG A 57 -3.88 -2.73 -6.75
C ARG A 57 -2.89 -2.44 -5.64
N ALA A 58 -3.11 -1.34 -4.90
CA ALA A 58 -2.34 -0.93 -3.73
C ALA A 58 -2.06 -2.10 -2.78
N LYS A 59 -0.84 -2.17 -2.27
CA LYS A 59 -0.44 -3.22 -1.30
C LYS A 59 -0.80 -2.79 0.12
N THR A 60 -1.52 -3.65 0.83
CA THR A 60 -1.84 -3.44 2.24
C THR A 60 -0.87 -4.22 3.12
N HIS A 61 -0.15 -3.51 3.97
CA HIS A 61 0.79 -4.03 4.95
C HIS A 61 0.19 -3.96 6.36
N PHE A 62 0.60 -4.87 7.22
CA PHE A 62 0.16 -4.94 8.61
C PHE A 62 1.36 -4.76 9.54
N GLY A 63 1.35 -3.67 10.30
CA GLY A 63 2.48 -3.21 11.09
C GLY A 63 2.91 -1.79 10.72
N ARG A 64 3.86 -1.25 11.49
CA ARG A 64 4.45 0.05 11.19
C ARG A 64 5.39 -0.06 9.99
N PRO A 65 5.42 0.94 9.10
CA PRO A 65 6.38 0.98 8.00
C PRO A 65 7.81 1.06 8.53
N ASP A 66 8.70 0.26 7.95
CA ASP A 66 10.14 0.43 8.12
C ASP A 66 10.64 1.42 7.07
N PHE A 67 10.68 2.70 7.45
CA PHE A 67 11.07 3.77 6.54
C PHE A 67 12.54 3.71 6.14
N GLU A 68 13.43 3.20 6.99
CA GLU A 68 14.85 3.10 6.65
C GLU A 68 15.05 2.12 5.50
N VAL A 69 14.48 0.92 5.64
CA VAL A 69 14.54 -0.09 4.59
C VAL A 69 13.86 0.41 3.31
N PHE A 70 12.69 1.04 3.44
CA PHE A 70 11.94 1.57 2.30
C PHE A 70 12.68 2.68 1.53
N LEU A 71 13.26 3.65 2.24
CA LEU A 71 14.00 4.74 1.60
C LEU A 71 15.30 4.24 0.97
N ASN A 72 15.95 3.25 1.60
CA ASN A 72 17.12 2.59 1.02
C ASN A 72 16.75 1.82 -0.27
N SER A 73 15.62 1.12 -0.31
CA SER A 73 15.17 0.45 -1.54
C SER A 73 14.87 1.44 -2.66
N LEU A 74 14.24 2.59 -2.37
CA LEU A 74 13.98 3.63 -3.36
C LEU A 74 15.27 4.18 -3.97
N ARG A 75 16.32 4.36 -3.16
CA ARG A 75 17.62 4.82 -3.65
C ARG A 75 18.29 3.81 -4.57
N LEU A 76 18.14 2.51 -4.29
CA LEU A 76 18.69 1.44 -5.12
C LEU A 76 17.93 1.31 -6.44
N GLU A 77 16.60 1.43 -6.40
CA GLU A 77 15.73 1.35 -7.58
C GLU A 77 15.89 2.56 -8.50
N HIS A 78 16.12 3.75 -7.94
CA HIS A 78 16.29 5.00 -8.68
C HIS A 78 17.70 5.58 -8.49
N SER A 79 18.73 4.82 -8.85
CA SER A 79 20.14 5.20 -8.68
C SER A 79 20.54 6.49 -9.40
N ASP A 80 19.82 6.86 -10.46
CA ASP A 80 20.10 8.02 -11.30
C ASP A 80 19.59 9.35 -10.69
N VAL A 81 18.83 9.26 -9.60
CA VAL A 81 18.20 10.41 -8.94
C VAL A 81 19.09 10.89 -7.79
N ASN A 82 19.54 12.14 -7.89
CA ASN A 82 20.43 12.73 -6.88
C ASN A 82 19.73 13.17 -5.59
N LYS A 83 18.41 13.43 -5.65
CA LYS A 83 17.61 13.95 -4.53
C LYS A 83 16.21 13.35 -4.54
N ILE A 84 15.76 12.87 -3.39
CA ILE A 84 14.39 12.39 -3.17
C ILE A 84 13.72 13.33 -2.17
N GLY A 85 12.56 13.87 -2.53
CA GLY A 85 11.73 14.69 -1.64
C GLY A 85 10.76 13.83 -0.85
N VAL A 86 10.69 14.04 0.46
CA VAL A 86 9.75 13.34 1.36
C VAL A 86 8.84 14.38 2.01
N PHE A 87 7.54 14.20 1.89
CA PHE A 87 6.52 15.08 2.47
C PHE A 87 5.66 14.27 3.45
N SER A 88 5.54 14.74 4.69
CA SER A 88 4.73 14.08 5.71
C SER A 88 3.57 14.96 6.15
N CYS A 89 2.37 14.38 6.21
CA CYS A 89 1.18 14.94 6.83
C CYS A 89 0.58 13.84 7.70
N GLY A 90 0.33 14.12 8.98
CA GLY A 90 -0.12 13.13 9.96
C GLY A 90 -0.93 13.75 11.08
#